data_AF-A0A924HN85-F1
#
_entry.id   AF-A0A924HN85-F1
#
_cell.length_a   1.000
_cell.length_b   1.000
_cell.length_c   1.000
_cell.angle_alpha   90.00
_cell.angle_beta   90.00
_cell.angle_gamma   90.00
#
_symmetry.space_group_name_H-M   'P 1'
#
loop_
_entity.id
_entity.type
_entity.pdbx_description
1 polymer ?
#
loop_
_entity_poly.entity_id
_entity_poly.type
_entity_poly.pdbx_seq_one_letter_code
_entity_poly.pdbx_strand_id
1 'polypeptide(L)'
;MLSFLRKSLTPSSQPAKGSLNLLDRDHSILAFNNRVLDWAVRDDVPLIERLRYLCIVSSNLDEFFEVRAEPHLTAYQAKDQKGDYSVGSFERLSDSLHSMVEQQYMLFNEKIMPAFDKQGIKIISHGDRNAAQRHWVKQYFEREMRPLLIPVGLDPSHPFPQVANKSLNFIVRLGGHDAFGRENEIAIVKVPRVLPRLIRMPDKVSHGKVLFVSLSSIIRAHL
;
A
#
# COMPACT_ATOMS: atom_id res chain seq x y z
N MET A 1 -19.22 32.89 -78.60
CA MET A 1 -19.32 31.41 -78.62
C MET A 1 -17.92 30.88 -78.37
N LEU A 2 -17.75 29.93 -77.42
CA LEU A 2 -16.51 29.31 -76.91
C LEU A 2 -15.83 30.12 -75.77
N SER A 3 -16.23 29.94 -74.52
CA SER A 3 -15.83 28.84 -73.60
C SER A 3 -14.41 29.06 -73.03
N PHE A 4 -14.33 29.91 -72.01
CA PHE A 4 -13.22 29.95 -71.06
C PHE A 4 -13.30 28.70 -70.17
N LEU A 5 -12.42 27.71 -70.40
CA LEU A 5 -12.19 26.65 -69.43
C LEU A 5 -11.42 27.22 -68.22
N ARG A 6 -12.16 27.72 -67.23
CA ARG A 6 -11.66 27.84 -65.85
C ARG A 6 -11.39 26.42 -65.35
N LYS A 7 -10.12 26.00 -65.36
CA LYS A 7 -9.65 24.85 -64.56
C LYS A 7 -10.06 25.13 -63.11
N SER A 8 -11.04 24.38 -62.62
CA SER A 8 -11.37 24.33 -61.20
C SER A 8 -10.15 23.80 -60.46
N LEU A 9 -9.48 24.68 -59.72
CA LEU A 9 -8.56 24.27 -58.66
C LEU A 9 -9.42 23.56 -57.61
N THR A 10 -9.42 22.22 -57.66
CA THR A 10 -9.85 21.39 -56.55
C THR A 10 -9.04 21.80 -55.32
N PRO A 11 -9.68 22.09 -54.17
CA PRO A 11 -8.93 22.32 -52.95
C PRO A 11 -8.16 21.02 -52.65
N SER A 12 -6.84 21.10 -52.67
CA SER A 12 -5.98 20.00 -52.24
C SER A 12 -6.40 19.61 -50.83
N SER A 13 -6.91 18.39 -50.67
CA SER A 13 -7.18 17.79 -49.36
C SER A 13 -5.92 17.94 -48.51
N GLN A 14 -5.99 18.77 -47.46
CA GLN A 14 -4.93 18.82 -46.46
C GLN A 14 -4.71 17.40 -45.94
N PRO A 15 -3.47 16.90 -45.86
CA PRO A 15 -3.23 15.62 -45.23
C PRO A 15 -3.77 15.71 -43.80
N ALA A 16 -4.64 14.76 -43.43
CA ALA A 16 -5.14 14.64 -42.07
C ALA A 16 -3.92 14.69 -41.14
N LYS A 17 -3.86 15.69 -40.24
CA LYS A 17 -2.82 15.78 -39.22
C LYS A 17 -2.75 14.41 -38.54
N GLY A 18 -1.68 13.66 -38.79
CA GLY A 18 -1.47 12.36 -38.15
C GLY A 18 -1.58 12.58 -36.66
N SER A 19 -2.59 11.97 -36.03
CA SER A 19 -2.76 12.05 -34.58
C SER A 19 -1.51 11.46 -33.95
N LEU A 20 -0.73 12.29 -33.26
CA LEU A 20 0.42 11.84 -32.49
C LEU A 20 -0.08 10.79 -31.48
N ASN A 21 0.48 9.59 -31.53
CA ASN A 21 0.16 8.56 -30.55
C ASN A 21 0.88 8.91 -29.24
N LEU A 22 0.14 9.48 -28.29
CA LEU A 22 0.67 9.90 -27.00
C LEU A 22 0.71 8.72 -26.03
N LEU A 23 1.68 8.72 -25.13
CA LEU A 23 1.74 7.73 -24.06
C LEU A 23 0.59 7.93 -23.08
N ASP A 24 0.07 6.82 -22.57
CA ASP A 24 -0.87 6.86 -21.45
C ASP A 24 -0.20 7.48 -20.22
N ARG A 25 -0.86 8.48 -19.65
CA ARG A 25 -0.29 9.28 -18.56
C ARG A 25 -0.08 8.45 -17.30
N ASP A 26 -1.05 7.62 -16.93
CA ASP A 26 -1.01 6.88 -15.68
C ASP A 26 -0.02 5.71 -15.77
N HIS A 27 0.06 5.03 -16.91
CA HIS A 27 1.12 4.06 -17.18
C HIS A 27 2.50 4.71 -17.25
N SER A 28 2.62 5.95 -17.71
CA SER A 28 3.88 6.69 -17.65
C SER A 28 4.32 6.95 -16.19
N ILE A 29 3.37 7.22 -15.29
CA ILE A 29 3.65 7.35 -13.85
C ILE A 29 4.02 6.00 -13.23
N LEU A 30 3.39 4.91 -13.62
CA LEU A 30 3.80 3.57 -13.18
C LEU A 30 5.18 3.21 -13.72
N ALA A 31 5.50 3.53 -14.97
CA ALA A 31 6.83 3.33 -15.53
C ALA A 31 7.89 4.14 -14.77
N PHE A 32 7.58 5.36 -14.37
CA PHE A 32 8.45 6.13 -13.46
C PHE A 32 8.66 5.41 -12.13
N ASN A 33 7.61 4.91 -11.49
CA ASN A 33 7.73 4.17 -10.23
C ASN A 33 8.51 2.86 -10.38
N ASN A 34 8.40 2.17 -11.52
CA ASN A 34 9.23 1.01 -11.84
C ASN A 34 10.72 1.40 -11.90
N ARG A 35 11.05 2.56 -12.48
CA ARG A 35 12.43 3.07 -12.47
C ARG A 35 12.93 3.39 -11.06
N VAL A 36 12.08 3.84 -10.17
CA VAL A 36 12.44 4.03 -8.75
C VAL A 36 12.64 2.68 -8.06
N LEU A 37 11.78 1.69 -8.37
CA LEU A 37 11.90 0.32 -7.87
C LEU A 37 13.21 -0.35 -8.31
N ASP A 38 13.68 -0.10 -9.53
CA ASP A 38 14.96 -0.62 -10.04
C ASP A 38 16.15 -0.28 -9.11
N TRP A 39 16.13 0.88 -8.44
CA TRP A 39 17.17 1.25 -7.46
C TRP A 39 17.19 0.37 -6.22
N ALA A 40 16.04 -0.19 -5.83
CA ALA A 40 15.97 -1.15 -4.72
C ALA A 40 16.49 -2.53 -5.13
N VAL A 41 16.44 -2.89 -6.42
CA VAL A 41 16.94 -4.17 -6.95
C VAL A 41 18.46 -4.21 -6.99
N ARG A 42 19.08 -3.07 -7.30
CA ARG A 42 20.53 -2.92 -7.48
C ARG A 42 21.36 -3.27 -6.25
N ASP A 43 22.31 -4.19 -6.41
CA ASP A 43 23.21 -4.62 -5.32
C ASP A 43 24.37 -3.66 -5.06
N ASP A 44 24.66 -2.73 -5.98
CA ASP A 44 25.64 -1.66 -5.82
C ASP A 44 25.11 -0.48 -4.97
N VAL A 45 23.81 -0.47 -4.66
CA VAL A 45 23.18 0.53 -3.80
C VAL A 45 23.26 0.06 -2.33
N PRO A 46 23.63 0.93 -1.37
CA PRO A 46 23.65 0.57 0.05
C PRO A 46 22.31 0.00 0.52
N LEU A 47 22.36 -1.05 1.35
CA LEU A 47 21.18 -1.82 1.75
C LEU A 47 20.04 -0.97 2.35
N ILE A 48 20.38 0.03 3.18
CA ILE A 48 19.38 0.93 3.76
C ILE A 48 18.73 1.84 2.73
N GLU A 49 19.48 2.29 1.72
CA GLU A 49 18.93 3.10 0.63
C GLU A 49 18.03 2.26 -0.27
N ARG A 50 18.33 0.98 -0.50
CA ARG A 50 17.42 0.05 -1.21
C ARG A 50 16.07 -0.06 -0.51
N LEU A 51 16.08 -0.21 0.82
CA LEU A 51 14.84 -0.20 1.61
C LEU A 51 14.12 1.15 1.51
N ARG A 52 14.87 2.26 1.50
CA ARG A 52 14.29 3.60 1.32
C ARG A 52 13.60 3.76 -0.03
N TYR A 53 14.21 3.28 -1.12
CA TYR A 53 13.59 3.30 -2.45
C TYR A 53 12.29 2.49 -2.49
N LEU A 54 12.24 1.32 -1.83
CA LEU A 54 10.98 0.60 -1.65
C LEU A 54 9.91 1.45 -0.98
N CYS A 55 10.24 2.12 0.13
CA CYS A 55 9.31 2.99 0.84
C CYS A 55 8.85 4.20 0.00
N ILE A 56 9.73 4.74 -0.84
CA ILE A 56 9.39 5.82 -1.77
C ILE A 56 8.34 5.32 -2.78
N VAL A 57 8.55 4.15 -3.39
CA VAL A 57 7.58 3.55 -4.32
C VAL A 57 6.23 3.35 -3.63
N SER A 58 6.18 2.79 -2.42
CA SER A 58 4.92 2.63 -1.69
C SER A 58 4.22 3.97 -1.41
N SER A 59 4.99 5.01 -1.07
CA SER A 59 4.45 6.37 -0.81
C SER A 59 3.90 7.02 -2.07
N ASN A 60 4.57 6.82 -3.22
CA ASN A 60 4.10 7.32 -4.51
C ASN A 60 2.83 6.59 -4.97
N LEU A 61 2.74 5.27 -4.73
CA LEU A 61 1.52 4.51 -5.01
C LEU A 61 0.36 4.98 -4.14
N ASP A 62 0.60 5.24 -2.85
CA ASP A 62 -0.39 5.82 -1.97
C ASP A 62 -0.95 7.16 -2.53
N GLU A 63 -0.09 8.07 -3.00
CA GLU A 63 -0.51 9.32 -3.64
C GLU A 63 -1.28 9.08 -4.95
N PHE A 64 -0.84 8.09 -5.75
CA PHE A 64 -1.53 7.70 -6.97
C PHE A 64 -2.98 7.29 -6.67
N PHE A 65 -3.22 6.47 -5.64
CA PHE A 65 -4.58 6.07 -5.27
C PHE A 65 -5.41 7.22 -4.69
N GLU A 66 -4.79 8.13 -3.95
CA GLU A 66 -5.49 9.29 -3.37
C GLU A 66 -5.95 10.31 -4.41
N VAL A 67 -5.22 10.45 -5.52
CA VAL A 67 -5.44 11.54 -6.50
C VAL A 67 -5.89 11.07 -7.87
N ARG A 68 -5.55 9.83 -8.28
CA ARG A 68 -5.64 9.40 -9.70
C ARG A 68 -6.47 8.16 -9.95
N ALA A 69 -6.74 7.35 -8.94
CA ALA A 69 -7.46 6.09 -9.15
C ALA A 69 -8.98 6.29 -9.35
N GLU A 70 -9.55 7.41 -8.87
CA GLU A 70 -11.00 7.64 -8.87
C GLU A 70 -11.64 7.58 -10.27
N PRO A 71 -11.11 8.25 -11.33
CA PRO A 71 -11.72 8.19 -12.65
C PRO A 71 -11.75 6.78 -13.25
N HIS A 72 -10.70 5.98 -13.00
CA HIS A 72 -10.64 4.58 -13.45
C HIS A 72 -11.68 3.72 -12.74
N LEU A 73 -11.85 3.90 -11.42
CA LEU A 73 -12.84 3.17 -10.64
C LEU A 73 -14.27 3.53 -11.06
N THR A 74 -14.54 4.82 -11.26
CA THR A 74 -15.84 5.32 -11.71
C THR A 74 -16.21 4.75 -13.08
N ALA A 75 -15.30 4.80 -14.06
CA ALA A 75 -15.52 4.22 -15.39
C ALA A 75 -15.74 2.70 -15.36
N TYR A 76 -14.99 1.99 -14.51
CA TYR A 76 -15.15 0.55 -14.32
C TYR A 76 -16.53 0.20 -13.75
N GLN A 77 -16.99 0.93 -12.72
CA GLN A 77 -18.31 0.74 -12.11
C GLN A 77 -19.46 1.07 -13.07
N ALA A 78 -19.29 2.11 -13.89
CA ALA A 78 -20.23 2.50 -14.93
C ALA A 78 -20.24 1.53 -16.14
N LYS A 79 -19.27 0.61 -16.20
CA LYS A 79 -19.05 -0.34 -17.31
C LYS A 79 -18.76 0.36 -18.64
N ASP A 80 -18.08 1.50 -18.59
CA ASP A 80 -17.72 2.27 -19.78
C ASP A 80 -16.74 1.48 -20.65
N GLN A 81 -17.02 1.42 -21.96
CA GLN A 81 -16.24 0.63 -22.92
C GLN A 81 -15.31 1.47 -23.79
N LYS A 82 -15.44 2.80 -23.75
CA LYS A 82 -14.74 3.74 -24.63
C LYS A 82 -14.36 5.01 -23.87
N GLY A 83 -13.34 5.70 -24.36
CA GLY A 83 -12.78 6.89 -23.73
C GLY A 83 -11.43 6.59 -23.07
N ASP A 84 -10.84 7.63 -22.48
CA ASP A 84 -9.54 7.54 -21.80
C ASP A 84 -9.63 6.65 -20.54
N TYR A 85 -10.78 6.64 -19.89
CA TYR A 85 -11.13 5.74 -18.80
C TYR A 85 -12.23 4.77 -19.26
N SER A 86 -12.01 3.48 -19.04
CA SER A 86 -12.91 2.40 -19.42
C SER A 86 -12.62 1.16 -18.56
N VAL A 87 -13.47 0.14 -18.65
CA VAL A 87 -13.21 -1.17 -18.06
C VAL A 87 -11.83 -1.70 -18.49
N GLY A 88 -11.53 -1.63 -19.78
CA GLY A 88 -10.25 -2.09 -20.30
C GLY A 88 -9.04 -1.26 -19.84
N SER A 89 -9.18 0.05 -19.62
CA SER A 89 -8.07 0.87 -19.08
C SER A 89 -7.82 0.54 -17.60
N PHE A 90 -8.89 0.38 -16.82
CA PHE A 90 -8.82 -0.02 -15.42
C PHE A 90 -8.14 -1.38 -15.27
N GLU A 91 -8.54 -2.38 -16.06
CA GLU A 91 -7.94 -3.73 -16.02
C GLU A 91 -6.44 -3.69 -16.30
N ARG A 92 -6.01 -3.01 -17.38
CA ARG A 92 -4.57 -2.87 -17.70
C ARG A 92 -3.78 -2.15 -16.61
N LEU A 93 -4.36 -1.09 -16.04
CA LEU A 93 -3.75 -0.35 -14.94
C LEU A 93 -3.63 -1.23 -13.69
N SER A 94 -4.70 -1.96 -13.37
CA SER A 94 -4.77 -2.90 -12.25
C SER A 94 -3.71 -4.00 -12.40
N ASP A 95 -3.58 -4.61 -13.56
CA ASP A 95 -2.57 -5.65 -13.82
C ASP A 95 -1.13 -5.11 -13.61
N SER A 96 -0.88 -3.90 -14.12
CA SER A 96 0.42 -3.23 -13.97
C SER A 96 0.74 -2.92 -12.49
N LEU A 97 -0.25 -2.44 -11.74
CA LEU A 97 -0.13 -2.15 -10.31
C LEU A 97 0.11 -3.43 -9.49
N HIS A 98 -0.66 -4.48 -9.72
CA HIS A 98 -0.49 -5.75 -9.03
C HIS A 98 0.89 -6.36 -9.29
N SER A 99 1.35 -6.33 -10.54
CA SER A 99 2.69 -6.81 -10.92
C SER A 99 3.79 -6.04 -10.17
N MET A 100 3.69 -4.70 -10.10
CA MET A 100 4.66 -3.88 -9.38
C MET A 100 4.65 -4.16 -7.87
N VAL A 101 3.47 -4.29 -7.27
CA VAL A 101 3.32 -4.60 -5.84
C VAL A 101 3.88 -5.99 -5.52
N GLU A 102 3.62 -6.99 -6.36
CA GLU A 102 4.19 -8.33 -6.24
C GLU A 102 5.72 -8.29 -6.26
N GLN A 103 6.31 -7.56 -7.21
CA GLN A 103 7.77 -7.36 -7.28
C GLN A 103 8.32 -6.68 -6.02
N GLN A 104 7.62 -5.66 -5.50
CA GLN A 104 8.00 -4.99 -4.26
C GLN A 104 8.02 -5.95 -3.06
N TYR A 105 6.99 -6.81 -2.92
CA TYR A 105 6.94 -7.82 -1.86
C TYR A 105 8.02 -8.89 -2.00
N MET A 106 8.26 -9.39 -3.22
CA MET A 106 9.33 -10.35 -3.49
C MET A 106 10.69 -9.77 -3.10
N LEU A 107 10.99 -8.54 -3.56
CA LEU A 107 12.25 -7.87 -3.25
C LEU A 107 12.41 -7.64 -1.73
N PHE A 108 11.36 -7.19 -1.06
CA PHE A 108 11.37 -6.98 0.39
C PHE A 108 11.64 -8.29 1.15
N ASN A 109 10.88 -9.35 0.88
CA ASN A 109 10.91 -10.59 1.64
C ASN A 109 12.09 -11.49 1.30
N GLU A 110 12.50 -11.57 0.03
CA GLU A 110 13.47 -12.56 -0.44
C GLU A 110 14.89 -12.00 -0.59
N LYS A 111 15.05 -10.68 -0.67
CA LYS A 111 16.36 -10.03 -0.86
C LYS A 111 16.73 -9.11 0.28
N ILE A 112 15.88 -8.11 0.56
CA ILE A 112 16.23 -7.02 1.48
C ILE A 112 16.20 -7.50 2.94
N MET A 113 15.11 -8.10 3.40
CA MET A 113 15.03 -8.59 4.78
C MET A 113 16.10 -9.65 5.11
N PRO A 114 16.38 -10.64 4.24
CA PRO A 114 17.48 -11.57 4.46
C PRO A 114 18.86 -10.91 4.49
N ALA A 115 19.10 -9.87 3.68
CA ALA A 115 20.36 -9.12 3.71
C ALA A 115 20.54 -8.35 5.03
N PHE A 116 19.46 -7.79 5.59
CA PHE A 116 19.49 -7.18 6.93
C PHE A 116 19.76 -8.22 8.03
N ASP A 117 19.16 -9.41 7.95
CA ASP A 117 19.39 -10.47 8.95
C ASP A 117 20.87 -10.89 8.98
N LYS A 118 21.53 -10.95 7.82
CA LYS A 118 22.99 -11.20 7.72
C LYS A 118 23.83 -10.13 8.43
N GLN A 119 23.34 -8.90 8.53
CA GLN A 119 23.96 -7.80 9.28
C GLN A 119 23.50 -7.74 10.75
N GLY A 120 22.75 -8.75 11.22
CA GLY A 120 22.22 -8.80 12.59
C GLY A 120 21.03 -7.87 12.83
N ILE A 121 20.37 -7.37 11.79
CA ILE A 121 19.17 -6.53 11.88
C ILE A 121 17.95 -7.37 11.49
N LYS A 122 16.98 -7.53 12.40
CA LYS A 122 15.84 -8.41 12.14
C LYS A 122 14.54 -7.88 12.72
N ILE A 123 13.45 -7.99 11.95
CA ILE A 123 12.09 -7.81 12.45
C ILE A 123 11.58 -9.18 12.92
N ILE A 124 11.27 -9.31 14.21
CA ILE A 124 10.88 -10.58 14.83
C ILE A 124 9.35 -10.70 14.89
N SER A 125 8.84 -11.77 14.27
CA SER A 125 7.42 -12.13 14.30
C SER A 125 6.99 -12.55 15.71
N HIS A 126 5.68 -12.68 15.96
CA HIS A 126 5.21 -13.15 17.26
C HIS A 126 5.70 -14.59 17.59
N GLY A 127 5.69 -15.48 16.60
CA GLY A 127 6.07 -16.89 16.77
C GLY A 127 7.54 -17.11 17.06
N ASP A 128 8.41 -16.23 16.59
CA ASP A 128 9.88 -16.38 16.70
C ASP A 128 10.46 -15.82 18.01
N ARG A 129 9.63 -15.21 18.86
CA ARG A 129 10.10 -14.58 20.12
C ARG A 129 10.48 -15.63 21.14
N ASN A 130 11.59 -15.46 21.84
CA ASN A 130 11.91 -16.25 23.03
C ASN A 130 11.12 -15.76 24.27
N ALA A 131 11.27 -16.44 25.41
CA ALA A 131 10.54 -16.11 26.64
C ALA A 131 10.83 -14.68 27.16
N ALA A 132 12.10 -14.25 27.15
CA ALA A 132 12.51 -12.92 27.59
C ALA A 132 11.94 -11.82 26.67
N GLN A 133 11.96 -12.07 25.36
CA GLN A 133 11.40 -11.19 24.34
C GLN A 133 9.88 -11.07 24.46
N ARG A 134 9.15 -12.18 24.66
CA ARG A 134 7.71 -12.16 24.92
C ARG A 134 7.37 -11.36 26.17
N HIS A 135 8.12 -11.57 27.25
CA HIS A 135 7.93 -10.83 28.50
C HIS A 135 8.12 -9.32 28.30
N TRP A 136 9.19 -8.91 27.61
CA TRP A 136 9.43 -7.50 27.31
C TRP A 136 8.34 -6.90 26.43
N VAL A 137 7.90 -7.59 25.38
CA VAL A 137 6.82 -7.10 24.49
C VAL A 137 5.53 -6.91 25.28
N LYS A 138 5.18 -7.83 26.19
CA LYS A 138 4.01 -7.71 27.05
C LYS A 138 4.11 -6.47 27.95
N GLN A 139 5.25 -6.26 28.61
CA GLN A 139 5.46 -5.06 29.43
C GLN A 139 5.35 -3.77 28.62
N TYR A 140 5.92 -3.75 27.40
CA TYR A 140 5.81 -2.61 26.50
C TYR A 140 4.35 -2.35 26.10
N PHE A 141 3.61 -3.40 25.75
CA PHE A 141 2.19 -3.28 25.40
C PHE A 141 1.36 -2.68 26.53
N GLU A 142 1.46 -3.23 27.74
CA GLU A 142 0.68 -2.77 28.90
C GLU A 142 1.00 -1.31 29.28
N ARG A 143 2.27 -0.92 29.17
CA ARG A 143 2.72 0.42 29.59
C ARG A 143 2.50 1.50 28.53
N GLU A 144 2.84 1.22 27.28
CA GLU A 144 2.92 2.24 26.22
C GLU A 144 1.74 2.18 25.23
N MET A 145 1.18 0.99 24.97
CA MET A 145 0.20 0.80 23.90
C MET A 145 -1.23 0.70 24.43
N ARG A 146 -1.49 -0.17 25.40
CA ARG A 146 -2.83 -0.45 25.94
C ARG A 146 -3.59 0.82 26.35
N PRO A 147 -2.98 1.82 27.04
CA PRO A 147 -3.71 3.04 27.42
C PRO A 147 -4.20 3.88 26.24
N LEU A 148 -3.61 3.68 25.04
CA LEU A 148 -3.92 4.42 23.83
C LEU A 148 -4.86 3.66 22.88
N LEU A 149 -5.14 2.38 23.15
CA LEU A 149 -6.02 1.55 22.33
C LEU A 149 -7.44 1.60 22.87
N ILE A 150 -8.35 2.14 22.05
CA ILE A 150 -9.77 2.23 22.37
C ILE A 150 -10.52 1.30 21.41
N PRO A 151 -10.95 0.11 21.86
CA PRO A 151 -11.84 -0.74 21.08
C PRO A 151 -13.22 -0.09 21.00
N VAL A 152 -13.81 -0.09 19.81
CA VAL A 152 -15.17 0.40 19.57
C VAL A 152 -15.98 -0.76 19.00
N GLY A 153 -17.04 -1.17 19.70
CA GLY A 153 -17.98 -2.18 19.20
C GLY A 153 -18.67 -1.69 17.93
N LEU A 154 -18.80 -2.58 16.95
CA LEU A 154 -19.55 -2.36 15.72
C LEU A 154 -20.90 -3.06 15.86
N ASP A 155 -21.96 -2.27 15.78
CA ASP A 155 -23.34 -2.73 15.88
C ASP A 155 -24.13 -2.11 14.69
N PRO A 156 -25.00 -2.87 14.02
CA PRO A 156 -25.80 -2.38 12.89
C PRO A 156 -26.66 -1.14 13.18
N SER A 157 -26.99 -0.91 14.45
CA SER A 157 -27.82 0.20 14.94
C SER A 157 -27.07 1.53 15.00
N HIS A 158 -25.74 1.53 14.89
CA HIS A 158 -24.90 2.73 14.89
C HIS A 158 -24.11 2.86 13.58
N PRO A 159 -23.83 4.09 13.12
CA PRO A 159 -23.03 4.30 11.91
C PRO A 159 -21.60 3.77 12.10
N PHE A 160 -21.02 3.27 11.02
CA PHE A 160 -19.64 2.78 11.03
C PHE A 160 -18.69 3.90 11.48
N PRO A 161 -17.78 3.65 12.46
CA PRO A 161 -16.89 4.68 12.98
C PRO A 161 -16.02 5.28 11.86
N GLN A 162 -15.84 6.60 11.88
CA GLN A 162 -14.96 7.25 10.91
C GLN A 162 -13.53 6.69 11.04
N VAL A 163 -13.01 6.17 9.93
CA VAL A 163 -11.64 5.67 9.83
C VAL A 163 -10.81 6.72 9.11
N ALA A 164 -9.80 7.26 9.78
CA ALA A 164 -8.89 8.21 9.16
C ALA A 164 -8.13 7.52 8.01
N ASN A 165 -7.97 8.20 6.88
CA ASN A 165 -7.14 7.71 5.77
C ASN A 165 -5.74 7.32 6.29
N LYS A 166 -5.07 6.31 5.69
CA LYS A 166 -3.73 5.81 6.07
C LYS A 166 -3.54 5.49 7.57
N SER A 167 -4.62 5.27 8.33
CA SER A 167 -4.56 4.83 9.73
C SER A 167 -4.54 3.30 9.82
N LEU A 168 -3.91 2.76 10.87
CA LEU A 168 -3.96 1.33 11.15
C LEU A 168 -5.15 1.04 12.05
N ASN A 169 -5.99 0.11 11.61
CA ASN A 169 -7.15 -0.34 12.35
C ASN A 169 -7.19 -1.86 12.32
N PHE A 170 -7.58 -2.45 13.43
CA PHE A 170 -7.86 -3.88 13.51
C PHE A 170 -9.36 -4.07 13.59
N ILE A 171 -9.91 -4.91 12.72
CA ILE A 171 -11.27 -5.43 12.87
C ILE A 171 -11.12 -6.78 13.54
N VAL A 172 -11.70 -6.93 14.73
CA VAL A 172 -11.62 -8.14 15.54
C VAL A 172 -13.02 -8.70 15.75
N ARG A 173 -13.14 -10.02 15.70
CA ARG A 173 -14.37 -10.72 16.10
C ARG A 173 -14.21 -11.16 17.53
N LEU A 174 -15.07 -10.68 18.42
CA LEU A 174 -15.08 -11.09 19.81
C LEU A 174 -15.81 -12.43 19.92
N GLY A 175 -15.29 -13.33 20.75
CA GLY A 175 -15.95 -14.57 21.10
C GLY A 175 -16.76 -14.43 22.39
N GLY A 176 -17.80 -15.24 22.53
CA GLY A 176 -18.67 -15.27 23.71
C GLY A 176 -20.01 -14.56 23.51
N HIS A 177 -20.81 -14.56 24.57
CA HIS A 177 -22.09 -13.88 24.64
C HIS A 177 -21.91 -12.62 25.50
N ASP A 178 -22.48 -11.49 25.07
CA ASP A 178 -22.57 -10.29 25.92
C ASP A 178 -23.49 -10.56 27.14
N ALA A 179 -23.61 -9.60 28.04
CA ALA A 179 -24.53 -9.69 29.19
C ALA A 179 -26.01 -9.84 28.78
N PHE A 180 -26.33 -9.74 27.48
CA PHE A 180 -27.65 -9.81 26.87
C PHE A 180 -27.83 -11.03 25.95
N GLY A 181 -26.89 -11.97 25.91
CA GLY A 181 -26.98 -13.20 25.12
C GLY A 181 -26.76 -13.04 23.61
N ARG A 182 -26.26 -11.89 23.13
CA ARG A 182 -25.98 -11.66 21.71
C ARG A 182 -24.64 -12.28 21.32
N GLU A 183 -24.61 -12.94 20.16
CA GLU A 183 -23.39 -13.54 19.62
C GLU A 183 -22.63 -12.57 18.70
N ASN A 184 -21.30 -12.64 18.80
CA ASN A 184 -20.34 -12.08 17.85
C ASN A 184 -20.39 -10.55 17.69
N GLU A 185 -20.00 -9.84 18.74
CA GLU A 185 -19.63 -8.42 18.60
C GLU A 185 -18.35 -8.32 17.76
N ILE A 186 -18.44 -7.65 16.60
CA ILE A 186 -17.26 -7.20 15.87
C ILE A 186 -16.81 -5.91 16.55
N ALA A 187 -15.52 -5.72 16.80
CA ALA A 187 -14.98 -4.46 17.28
C ALA A 187 -13.91 -3.93 16.34
N ILE A 188 -13.79 -2.60 16.27
CA ILE A 188 -12.68 -1.92 15.62
C ILE A 188 -11.74 -1.37 16.68
N VAL A 189 -10.46 -1.72 16.59
CA VAL A 189 -9.39 -1.15 17.42
C VAL A 189 -8.61 -0.17 16.56
N LYS A 190 -8.79 1.12 16.85
CA LYS A 190 -8.07 2.20 16.16
C LYS A 190 -6.69 2.37 16.78
N VAL A 191 -5.65 2.38 15.94
CA VAL A 191 -4.27 2.56 16.41
C VAL A 191 -3.81 3.99 16.15
N PRO A 192 -3.50 4.77 17.20
CA PRO A 192 -3.03 6.14 17.05
C PRO A 192 -1.73 6.23 16.24
N ARG A 193 -1.63 7.24 15.37
CA ARG A 193 -0.44 7.48 14.53
C ARG A 193 0.81 7.88 15.31
N VAL A 194 0.66 8.33 16.56
CA VAL A 194 1.79 8.66 17.46
C VAL A 194 2.61 7.42 17.83
N LEU A 195 2.02 6.23 17.74
CA LEU A 195 2.74 4.99 18.02
C LEU A 195 3.70 4.63 16.86
N PRO A 196 4.98 4.40 17.14
CA PRO A 196 5.94 3.99 16.11
C PRO A 196 5.56 2.63 15.51
N ARG A 197 5.65 2.50 14.17
CA ARG A 197 5.30 1.25 13.46
C ARG A 197 6.30 0.12 13.69
N LEU A 198 7.56 0.45 13.94
CA LEU A 198 8.64 -0.47 14.29
C LEU A 198 9.25 -0.02 15.61
N ILE A 199 9.32 -0.93 16.58
CA ILE A 199 9.85 -0.67 17.91
C ILE A 199 11.13 -1.48 18.06
N ARG A 200 12.26 -0.82 18.34
CA ARG A 200 13.53 -1.49 18.63
C ARG A 200 13.45 -2.15 20.00
N MET A 201 13.84 -3.43 20.07
CA MET A 201 13.98 -4.15 21.33
C MET A 201 15.28 -3.73 22.03
N PRO A 202 15.31 -3.70 23.37
CA PRO A 202 16.52 -3.32 24.09
C PRO A 202 17.60 -4.40 23.97
N ASP A 203 18.85 -3.99 24.09
CA ASP A 203 20.00 -4.88 23.84
C ASP A 203 20.01 -6.11 24.77
N LYS A 204 19.49 -5.96 26.00
CA LYS A 204 19.34 -7.04 27.00
C LYS A 204 18.51 -8.25 26.53
N VAL A 205 17.58 -8.07 25.59
CA VAL A 205 16.77 -9.17 25.00
C VAL A 205 17.14 -9.44 23.54
N SER A 206 18.20 -8.79 23.06
CA SER A 206 18.57 -8.81 21.65
C SER A 206 19.87 -9.56 21.35
N HIS A 207 20.58 -10.02 22.38
CA HIS A 207 21.76 -10.89 22.25
C HIS A 207 22.80 -10.37 21.24
N GLY A 208 23.10 -9.07 21.28
CA GLY A 208 24.06 -8.42 20.38
C GLY A 208 23.57 -8.14 18.96
N LYS A 209 22.29 -8.45 18.66
CA LYS A 209 21.62 -8.10 17.40
C LYS A 209 20.77 -6.84 17.55
N VAL A 210 20.39 -6.23 16.43
CA VAL A 210 19.40 -5.14 16.38
C VAL A 210 18.05 -5.74 16.01
N LEU A 211 17.20 -5.93 17.02
CA LEU A 211 15.90 -6.57 16.83
C LEU A 211 14.78 -5.54 16.88
N PHE A 212 13.84 -5.67 15.95
CA PHE A 212 12.63 -4.84 15.88
C PHE A 212 11.40 -5.73 16.02
N VAL A 213 10.33 -5.15 16.56
CA VAL A 213 8.99 -5.74 16.56
C VAL A 213 8.03 -4.75 15.91
N SER A 214 7.15 -5.24 15.04
CA SER A 214 6.15 -4.38 14.43
C SER A 214 5.00 -4.10 15.39
N LEU A 215 4.49 -2.87 15.37
CA LEU A 215 3.32 -2.44 16.15
C LEU A 215 2.15 -3.41 15.97
N SER A 216 1.89 -3.82 14.73
CA SER A 216 0.83 -4.76 14.40
C SER A 216 1.05 -6.16 14.98
N SER A 217 2.30 -6.61 15.09
CA SER A 217 2.62 -7.89 15.73
C SER A 217 2.54 -7.83 17.27
N ILE A 218 2.75 -6.66 17.89
CA ILE A 218 2.54 -6.49 19.33
C ILE A 218 1.05 -6.51 19.64
N ILE A 219 0.24 -5.74 18.90
CA ILE A 219 -1.20 -5.66 19.09
C ILE A 219 -1.84 -7.03 18.87
N ARG A 220 -1.56 -7.71 17.75
CA ARG A 220 -2.09 -9.05 17.46
C ARG A 220 -1.80 -10.08 18.57
N ALA A 221 -0.68 -9.94 19.27
CA ALA A 221 -0.30 -10.87 20.35
C ALA A 221 -1.08 -10.65 21.66
N HIS A 222 -1.81 -9.55 21.78
CA HIS A 222 -2.52 -9.11 23.00
C HIS A 222 -3.97 -8.68 22.71
N LEU A 223 -4.50 -9.01 21.52
CA LEU A 223 -5.91 -8.93 21.17
C LEU A 223 -6.63 -10.22 21.57
#